data_AF-A0A147B6J7-F1
#
_entry.id   AF-A0A147B6J7-F1
#
_cell.length_a   1.000
_cell.length_b   1.000
_cell.length_c   1.000
_cell.angle_alpha   90.00
_cell.angle_beta   90.00
_cell.angle_gamma   90.00
#
_symmetry.space_group_name_H-M   'P 1'
#
loop_
_entity.id
_entity.type
_entity.pdbx_description
1 polymer ?
#
loop_
_entity_poly.entity_id
_entity_poly.type
_entity_poly.pdbx_seq_one_letter_code
_entity_poly.pdbx_strand_id
1 'polypeptide(L)'
;EAFTRFGEAHRSIERYGIKLLKTVRPMLSDLNTYLNKAVPDTKLTIRKYADAKFEYLSYCLKVKEMDDEEYAYQALQEPLYRVETGNYEYRLILRCRQDARVRFAKLRSDVLVKLELLDQKHVQDIVFQLQRLVAALSQYHNDCHAVMKTTTIFPIEVDLSRSTFHY
;
A
#
# COMPACT_ATOMS: atom_id res chain seq x y z
N GLU A 1 -13.38 -51.50 9.74
CA GLU A 1 -13.24 -50.43 10.76
C GLU A 1 -12.16 -49.40 10.41
N ALA A 2 -10.93 -49.80 10.04
CA ALA A 2 -9.83 -48.88 9.71
C ALA A 2 -10.13 -47.88 8.58
N PHE A 3 -10.70 -48.35 7.45
CA PHE A 3 -11.12 -47.47 6.35
C PHE A 3 -12.21 -46.46 6.74
N THR A 4 -13.12 -46.86 7.63
CA THR A 4 -14.17 -45.98 8.15
C THR A 4 -13.56 -44.86 9.00
N ARG A 5 -12.66 -45.21 9.94
CA ARG A 5 -11.94 -44.23 10.77
C ARG A 5 -11.07 -43.29 9.92
N PHE A 6 -10.43 -43.81 8.88
CA PHE A 6 -9.68 -43.00 7.91
C PHE A 6 -10.59 -42.02 7.17
N GLY A 7 -11.74 -42.47 6.67
CA GLY A 7 -12.72 -41.59 6.01
C GLY A 7 -13.29 -40.51 6.94
N GLU A 8 -13.55 -40.85 8.21
CA GLU A 8 -14.00 -39.89 9.23
C GLU A 8 -12.94 -38.85 9.58
N ALA A 9 -11.68 -39.26 9.66
CA ALA A 9 -10.55 -38.35 9.85
C ALA A 9 -10.46 -37.32 8.70
N HIS A 10 -10.55 -37.77 7.44
CA HIS A 10 -10.55 -36.89 6.28
C HIS A 10 -11.74 -35.92 6.25
N ARG A 11 -12.95 -36.38 6.59
CA ARG A 11 -14.13 -35.48 6.73
C ARG A 11 -13.93 -34.43 7.83
N SER A 12 -13.24 -34.79 8.91
CA SER A 12 -12.93 -33.85 9.99
C SER A 12 -11.92 -32.80 9.55
N ILE A 13 -10.86 -33.21 8.83
CA ILE A 13 -9.87 -32.31 8.23
C ILE A 13 -10.55 -31.31 7.26
N GLU A 14 -11.46 -31.79 6.41
CA GLU A 14 -12.24 -30.92 5.52
C GLU A 14 -13.01 -29.83 6.30
N ARG A 15 -13.70 -30.21 7.38
CA ARG A 15 -14.44 -29.27 8.23
C ARG A 15 -13.53 -28.22 8.86
N TYR A 16 -12.35 -28.62 9.34
CA TYR A 16 -11.36 -27.67 9.85
C TYR A 16 -10.85 -26.73 8.76
N GLY A 17 -10.65 -27.24 7.54
CA GLY A 17 -10.26 -26.44 6.38
C GLY A 17 -11.30 -25.37 6.03
N ILE A 18 -12.59 -25.72 6.06
CA ILE A 18 -13.68 -24.75 5.86
C ILE A 18 -13.66 -23.66 6.95
N LYS A 19 -13.40 -24.03 8.21
CA LYS A 19 -13.29 -23.07 9.32
C LYS A 19 -12.09 -22.14 9.14
N LEU A 20 -10.94 -22.67 8.73
CA LEU A 20 -9.75 -21.89 8.38
C LEU A 20 -10.07 -20.88 7.26
N LEU A 21 -10.70 -21.32 6.17
CA LEU A 21 -11.07 -20.46 5.05
C LEU A 21 -12.00 -19.33 5.47
N LYS A 22 -13.01 -19.62 6.31
CA LYS A 22 -13.90 -18.59 6.87
C LYS A 22 -13.15 -17.56 7.73
N THR A 23 -12.05 -17.97 8.36
CA THR A 23 -11.22 -17.10 9.20
C THR A 23 -10.28 -16.23 8.36
N VAL A 24 -9.65 -16.81 7.33
CA VAL A 24 -8.65 -16.14 6.48
C VAL A 24 -9.28 -15.21 5.44
N ARG A 25 -10.46 -15.54 4.90
CA ARG A 25 -11.10 -14.77 3.82
C ARG A 25 -11.32 -13.28 4.16
N PRO A 26 -11.82 -12.90 5.37
CA PRO A 26 -11.91 -11.49 5.76
C PRO A 26 -10.55 -10.79 5.81
N MET A 27 -9.49 -11.47 6.27
CA MET A 27 -8.14 -10.89 6.35
C MET A 27 -7.63 -10.46 4.97
N LEU A 28 -7.87 -11.28 3.94
CA LEU A 28 -7.54 -10.95 2.56
C LEU A 28 -8.33 -9.73 2.05
N SER A 29 -9.60 -9.59 2.46
CA SER A 29 -10.43 -8.45 2.10
C SER A 29 -9.91 -7.14 2.71
N ASP A 30 -9.46 -7.19 3.97
CA ASP A 30 -8.88 -6.06 4.69
C ASP A 30 -7.55 -5.63 4.03
N LEU A 31 -6.65 -6.58 3.76
CA LEU A 31 -5.38 -6.32 3.07
C LEU A 31 -5.61 -5.78 1.64
N ASN A 32 -6.59 -6.32 0.92
CA ASN A 32 -6.98 -5.84 -0.39
C ASN A 32 -7.49 -4.39 -0.32
N THR A 33 -8.26 -4.04 0.71
CA THR A 33 -8.72 -2.67 0.94
C THR A 33 -7.57 -1.72 1.24
N TYR A 34 -6.61 -2.15 2.06
CA TYR A 34 -5.39 -1.37 2.31
C TYR A 34 -4.62 -1.10 1.01
N LEU A 35 -4.32 -2.15 0.23
CA LEU A 35 -3.52 -2.05 -0.99
C LEU A 35 -4.22 -1.30 -2.12
N ASN A 36 -5.52 -1.53 -2.32
CA ASN A 36 -6.24 -1.02 -3.49
C ASN A 36 -7.11 0.21 -3.22
N LYS A 37 -7.25 0.65 -1.95
CA LYS A 37 -7.96 1.88 -1.61
C LYS A 37 -7.10 2.86 -0.82
N ALA A 38 -6.55 2.44 0.33
CA ALA A 38 -5.82 3.35 1.22
C ALA A 38 -4.50 3.87 0.61
N VAL A 39 -3.70 2.96 0.02
CA VAL A 39 -2.44 3.33 -0.63
C VAL A 39 -2.67 4.23 -1.86
N PRO A 40 -3.61 3.94 -2.79
CA PRO A 40 -3.91 4.81 -3.92
C PRO A 40 -4.41 6.20 -3.52
N ASP A 41 -5.23 6.32 -2.48
CA ASP A 41 -5.71 7.63 -2.00
C ASP A 41 -4.55 8.51 -1.47
N THR A 42 -3.62 7.90 -0.74
CA THR A 42 -2.40 8.58 -0.28
C THR A 42 -1.52 9.00 -1.46
N LYS A 43 -1.32 8.08 -2.43
CA LYS A 43 -0.59 8.38 -3.69
C LYS A 43 -1.22 9.54 -4.47
N LEU A 44 -2.55 9.62 -4.53
CA LEU A 44 -3.25 10.72 -5.21
C LEU A 44 -2.91 12.07 -4.56
N THR A 45 -2.85 12.10 -3.23
CA THR A 45 -2.53 13.32 -2.47
C THR A 45 -1.07 13.73 -2.68
N ILE A 46 -0.15 12.75 -2.70
CA ILE A 46 1.26 12.99 -3.02
C ILE A 46 1.42 13.56 -4.43
N ARG A 47 0.68 13.06 -5.43
CA ARG A 47 0.72 13.62 -6.80
C ARG A 47 0.28 15.09 -6.83
N LYS A 48 -0.86 15.41 -6.22
CA LYS A 48 -1.35 16.80 -6.12
C LYS A 48 -0.33 17.72 -5.44
N TYR A 49 0.31 17.24 -4.38
CA TYR A 49 1.39 17.96 -3.71
C TYR A 49 2.60 18.17 -4.64
N ALA A 50 3.01 17.15 -5.39
CA ALA A 50 4.13 17.25 -6.33
C ALA A 50 3.85 18.27 -7.43
N ASP A 51 2.64 18.29 -7.98
CA ASP A 51 2.21 19.27 -8.99
C ASP A 51 2.25 20.70 -8.42
N ALA A 52 1.69 20.91 -7.22
CA ALA A 52 1.71 22.21 -6.55
C ALA A 52 3.13 22.66 -6.17
N LYS A 53 4.01 21.72 -5.80
CA LYS A 53 5.43 21.99 -5.54
C LYS A 53 6.13 22.42 -6.84
N PHE A 54 5.88 21.74 -7.94
CA PHE A 54 6.46 22.08 -9.24
C PHE A 54 6.02 23.48 -9.67
N GLU A 55 4.73 23.79 -9.58
CA GLU A 55 4.18 25.13 -9.85
C GLU A 55 4.81 26.21 -8.97
N TYR A 56 4.93 25.98 -7.66
CA TYR A 56 5.58 26.95 -6.77
C TYR A 56 7.05 27.18 -7.11
N LEU A 57 7.79 26.11 -7.41
CA LEU A 57 9.20 26.18 -7.76
C LEU A 57 9.44 26.84 -9.11
N SER A 58 8.55 26.64 -10.10
CA SER A 58 8.66 27.32 -11.40
C SER A 58 8.52 28.84 -11.24
N TYR A 59 7.60 29.31 -10.39
CA TYR A 59 7.51 30.73 -10.06
C TYR A 59 8.74 31.24 -9.30
N CYS A 60 9.32 30.44 -8.39
CA CYS A 60 10.56 30.84 -7.70
C CYS A 60 11.72 30.99 -8.69
N LEU A 61 11.83 30.07 -9.65
CA LEU A 61 12.84 30.15 -10.70
C LEU A 61 12.63 31.37 -11.57
N LYS A 62 11.40 31.64 -12.01
CA LYS A 62 11.08 32.81 -12.85
C LYS A 62 11.40 34.14 -12.15
N VAL A 63 11.10 34.26 -10.86
CA VAL A 63 11.50 35.45 -10.07
C VAL A 63 13.01 35.61 -10.07
N LYS A 64 13.75 34.52 -9.82
CA LYS A 64 15.21 34.55 -9.81
C LYS A 64 15.79 34.95 -11.18
N GLU A 65 15.26 34.41 -12.26
CA GLU A 65 15.67 34.79 -13.62
C GLU A 65 15.48 36.30 -13.88
N MET A 66 14.37 36.87 -13.40
CA MET A 66 14.09 38.30 -13.54
C MET A 66 14.97 39.18 -12.63
N ASP A 67 15.31 38.70 -11.44
CA ASP A 67 16.25 39.37 -10.53
C ASP A 67 17.68 39.35 -11.12
N ASP A 68 18.11 38.21 -11.67
CA ASP A 68 19.41 38.02 -12.32
C ASP A 68 19.55 38.91 -13.58
N GLU A 69 18.47 39.04 -14.38
CA GLU A 69 18.40 39.98 -15.51
C GLU A 69 18.57 41.43 -15.04
N GLU A 70 17.82 41.86 -14.04
CA GLU A 70 17.87 43.22 -13.52
C GLU A 70 19.27 43.56 -12.97
N TYR A 71 19.89 42.62 -12.26
CA TYR A 71 21.28 42.75 -11.80
C TYR A 71 22.28 42.90 -12.95
N ALA A 72 22.12 42.13 -14.03
CA ALA A 72 23.00 42.21 -15.20
C ALA A 72 22.91 43.58 -15.91
N TYR A 73 21.71 44.11 -16.15
CA TYR A 73 21.51 45.44 -16.72
C TYR A 73 22.05 46.55 -15.81
N GLN A 74 21.86 46.41 -14.50
CA GLN A 74 22.40 47.35 -13.52
C GLN A 74 23.95 47.37 -13.54
N ALA A 75 24.59 46.21 -13.71
CA ALA A 75 26.05 46.11 -13.83
C ALA A 75 26.59 46.78 -15.10
N LEU A 76 25.82 46.73 -16.20
CA LEU A 76 26.13 47.39 -17.46
C LEU A 76 25.79 48.90 -17.48
N GLN A 77 25.12 49.40 -16.43
CA GLN A 77 24.55 50.75 -16.38
C GLN A 77 23.56 51.04 -17.52
N GLU A 78 22.89 50.01 -18.02
CA GLU A 78 21.89 50.13 -19.08
C GLU A 78 20.46 50.11 -18.49
N PRO A 79 19.54 50.91 -19.04
CA PRO A 79 18.14 50.88 -18.61
C PRO A 79 17.44 49.59 -19.05
N LEU A 80 16.66 49.00 -18.14
CA LEU A 80 15.81 47.85 -18.43
C LEU A 80 14.36 48.30 -18.68
N TYR A 81 13.90 48.21 -19.93
CA TYR A 81 12.58 48.67 -20.37
C TYR A 81 11.41 48.15 -19.50
N ARG A 82 11.46 46.88 -19.09
CA ARG A 82 10.45 46.28 -18.19
C ARG A 82 10.33 47.06 -16.88
N VAL A 83 11.44 47.51 -16.31
CA VAL A 83 11.47 48.25 -15.05
C VAL A 83 11.00 49.68 -15.24
N GLU A 84 11.44 50.35 -16.31
CA GLU A 84 11.03 51.72 -16.65
C GLU A 84 9.54 51.88 -16.91
N THR A 85 8.91 50.85 -17.49
CA THR A 85 7.47 50.81 -17.76
C THR A 85 6.64 50.30 -16.57
N GLY A 86 7.25 50.28 -15.38
CA GLY A 86 6.58 50.00 -14.12
C GLY A 86 6.53 48.53 -13.74
N ASN A 87 7.24 47.62 -14.40
CA ASN A 87 7.51 46.25 -13.92
C ASN A 87 6.27 45.38 -13.55
N TYR A 88 5.21 45.46 -14.36
CA TYR A 88 3.94 44.76 -14.09
C TYR A 88 4.08 43.23 -14.07
N GLU A 89 4.85 42.66 -15.00
CA GLU A 89 5.06 41.22 -15.10
C GLU A 89 5.68 40.66 -13.82
N TYR A 90 6.71 41.31 -13.30
CA TYR A 90 7.36 40.88 -12.06
C TYR A 90 6.40 40.90 -10.87
N ARG A 91 5.59 41.96 -10.72
CA ARG A 91 4.56 42.03 -9.68
C ARG A 91 3.52 40.92 -9.81
N LEU A 92 3.13 40.58 -11.04
CA LEU A 92 2.20 39.48 -11.29
C LEU A 92 2.82 38.14 -10.87
N ILE A 93 4.05 37.86 -11.29
CA ILE A 93 4.77 36.64 -10.92
C ILE A 93 4.96 36.53 -9.41
N LEU A 94 5.29 37.62 -8.71
CA LEU A 94 5.37 37.63 -7.24
C LEU A 94 4.05 37.24 -6.57
N ARG A 95 2.92 37.74 -7.09
CA ARG A 95 1.59 37.37 -6.59
C ARG A 95 1.30 35.90 -6.84
N CYS A 96 1.52 35.41 -8.07
CA CYS A 96 1.34 34.00 -8.42
C CYS A 96 2.22 33.08 -7.56
N ARG A 97 3.48 33.47 -7.30
CA ARG A 97 4.40 32.75 -6.41
C ARG A 97 3.82 32.64 -4.99
N GLN A 98 3.27 33.73 -4.46
CA GLN A 98 2.69 33.74 -3.13
C GLN A 98 1.45 32.83 -3.05
N ASP A 99 0.56 32.89 -4.03
CA ASP A 99 -0.62 32.02 -4.09
C ASP A 99 -0.23 30.54 -4.21
N ALA A 100 0.75 30.23 -5.06
CA ALA A 100 1.30 28.90 -5.20
C ALA A 100 1.98 28.41 -3.91
N ARG A 101 2.70 29.29 -3.19
CA ARG A 101 3.33 28.98 -1.90
C ARG A 101 2.30 28.53 -0.87
N VAL A 102 1.16 29.21 -0.80
CA VAL A 102 0.07 28.86 0.13
C VAL A 102 -0.52 27.50 -0.21
N ARG A 103 -0.81 27.24 -1.50
CA ARG A 103 -1.30 25.92 -1.95
C ARG A 103 -0.31 24.80 -1.66
N PHE A 104 0.96 25.00 -2.00
CA PHE A 104 2.05 24.07 -1.72
C PHE A 104 2.17 23.77 -0.22
N ALA A 105 2.17 24.80 0.63
CA ALA A 105 2.32 24.64 2.07
C ALA A 105 1.16 23.84 2.69
N LYS A 106 -0.07 24.10 2.22
CA LYS A 106 -1.26 23.34 2.63
C LYS A 106 -1.13 21.86 2.26
N LEU A 107 -0.86 21.56 0.99
CA LEU A 107 -0.72 20.18 0.50
C LEU A 107 0.45 19.44 1.16
N ARG A 108 1.53 20.15 1.52
CA ARG A 108 2.63 19.57 2.31
C ARG A 108 2.15 19.05 3.65
N SER A 109 1.31 19.83 4.35
CA SER A 109 0.71 19.40 5.61
C SER A 109 -0.21 18.20 5.41
N ASP A 110 -1.06 18.24 4.38
CA ASP A 110 -1.99 17.15 4.07
C ASP A 110 -1.26 15.83 3.77
N VAL A 111 -0.15 15.87 3.03
CA VAL A 111 0.68 14.70 2.73
C VAL A 111 1.31 14.13 4.00
N LEU A 112 1.84 14.97 4.90
CA LEU A 112 2.45 14.51 6.15
C LEU A 112 1.44 13.76 7.00
N VAL A 113 0.24 14.33 7.21
CA VAL A 113 -0.83 13.69 7.98
C VAL A 113 -1.28 12.39 7.32
N LYS A 114 -1.46 12.35 6.00
CA LYS A 114 -1.87 11.11 5.32
C LYS A 114 -0.80 10.02 5.38
N LEU A 115 0.47 10.37 5.29
CA LEU A 115 1.56 9.41 5.44
C LEU A 115 1.58 8.81 6.85
N GLU A 116 1.41 9.64 7.87
CA GLU A 116 1.33 9.17 9.26
C GLU A 116 0.14 8.24 9.49
N LEU A 117 -1.06 8.61 9.02
CA LEU A 117 -2.25 7.76 9.10
C LEU A 117 -2.08 6.44 8.34
N LEU A 118 -1.44 6.48 7.17
CA LEU A 118 -1.18 5.28 6.39
C LEU A 118 -0.18 4.36 7.09
N ASP A 119 0.86 4.91 7.73
CA ASP A 119 1.87 4.15 8.47
C ASP A 119 1.30 3.52 9.74
N GLN A 120 0.49 4.27 10.50
CA GLN A 120 -0.24 3.72 11.65
C GLN A 120 -1.12 2.53 11.23
N LYS A 121 -1.85 2.68 10.12
CA LYS A 121 -2.67 1.61 9.56
C LYS A 121 -1.83 0.43 9.08
N HIS A 122 -0.72 0.69 8.40
CA HIS A 122 0.21 -0.33 7.92
C HIS A 122 0.69 -1.22 9.05
N VAL A 123 1.24 -0.62 10.11
CA VAL A 123 1.83 -1.36 11.23
C VAL A 123 0.75 -2.13 11.99
N GLN A 124 -0.37 -1.48 12.33
CA GLN A 124 -1.42 -2.12 13.11
C GLN A 124 -2.12 -3.24 12.33
N ASP A 125 -2.56 -2.96 11.10
CA ASP A 125 -3.35 -3.93 10.33
C ASP A 125 -2.48 -5.11 9.87
N ILE A 126 -1.27 -4.88 9.36
CA ILE A 126 -0.47 -5.99 8.81
C ILE A 126 0.00 -6.93 9.89
N VAL A 127 0.55 -6.41 11.00
CA VAL A 127 1.03 -7.26 12.09
C VAL A 127 -0.13 -8.06 12.68
N PHE A 128 -1.27 -7.41 12.90
CA PHE A 128 -2.46 -8.08 13.42
C PHE A 128 -2.98 -9.17 12.49
N GLN A 129 -3.07 -8.91 11.19
CA GLN A 129 -3.55 -9.89 10.22
C GLN A 129 -2.56 -11.06 10.05
N LEU A 130 -1.24 -10.81 10.10
CA LEU A 130 -0.22 -11.86 10.07
C LEU A 130 -0.29 -12.75 11.31
N GLN A 131 -0.43 -12.17 12.51
CA GLN A 131 -0.61 -12.93 13.74
C GLN A 131 -1.86 -13.80 13.68
N ARG A 132 -2.98 -13.26 13.21
CA ARG A 132 -4.23 -14.01 13.03
C ARG A 132 -4.08 -15.15 12.02
N LEU A 133 -3.37 -14.93 10.92
CA LEU A 133 -3.10 -15.94 9.91
C LEU A 133 -2.29 -17.11 10.50
N VAL A 134 -1.19 -16.80 11.19
CA VAL A 134 -0.32 -17.81 11.83
C VAL A 134 -1.10 -18.58 12.91
N ALA A 135 -1.87 -17.88 13.75
CA ALA A 135 -2.70 -18.52 14.76
C ALA A 135 -3.74 -19.46 14.15
N ALA A 136 -4.42 -19.03 13.08
CA ALA A 136 -5.41 -19.85 12.39
C ALA A 136 -4.79 -21.08 11.73
N LEU A 137 -3.61 -20.93 11.10
CA LEU A 137 -2.86 -22.05 10.51
C LEU A 137 -2.36 -23.03 11.56
N SER A 138 -1.81 -22.52 12.67
CA SER A 138 -1.37 -23.36 13.79
C SER A 138 -2.53 -24.15 14.39
N GLN A 139 -3.68 -23.51 14.59
CA GLN A 139 -4.88 -24.19 15.10
C GLN A 139 -5.33 -25.29 14.14
N TYR A 140 -5.45 -24.97 12.84
CA TYR A 140 -5.82 -25.95 11.82
C TYR A 140 -4.87 -27.16 11.82
N HIS A 141 -3.56 -26.91 11.86
CA HIS A 141 -2.56 -27.98 11.87
C HIS A 141 -2.64 -28.84 13.13
N ASN A 142 -2.80 -28.23 14.30
CA ASN A 142 -2.96 -28.94 15.57
C ASN A 142 -4.24 -29.80 15.58
N ASP A 143 -5.34 -29.28 15.06
CA ASP A 143 -6.61 -30.00 14.93
C ASP A 143 -6.47 -31.21 14.00
N CYS A 144 -5.84 -31.02 12.83
CA CYS A 144 -5.55 -32.10 11.88
C CYS A 144 -4.63 -33.18 12.49
N HIS A 145 -3.55 -32.76 13.14
CA HIS A 145 -2.60 -33.66 13.78
C HIS A 145 -3.26 -34.47 14.91
N ALA A 146 -4.10 -33.84 15.74
CA ALA A 146 -4.84 -34.52 16.79
C ALA A 146 -5.73 -35.63 16.23
N VAL A 147 -6.45 -35.35 15.14
CA VAL A 147 -7.29 -36.36 14.47
C VAL A 147 -6.44 -37.46 13.83
N MET A 148 -5.39 -37.11 13.08
CA MET A 148 -4.52 -38.08 12.41
C MET A 148 -3.76 -39.00 13.38
N LYS A 149 -3.37 -38.51 14.56
CA LYS A 149 -2.68 -39.30 15.58
C LYS A 149 -3.56 -40.43 16.13
N THR A 150 -4.88 -40.23 16.16
CA THR A 150 -5.83 -41.25 16.64
C THR A 150 -6.17 -42.29 15.58
N THR A 151 -5.92 -41.99 14.31
CA THR A 151 -6.09 -42.92 13.21
C THR A 151 -4.87 -43.82 13.09
N THR A 152 -5.04 -45.13 13.28
CA THR A 152 -4.01 -46.13 12.98
C THR A 152 -3.86 -46.25 11.46
N ILE A 153 -3.01 -45.41 10.88
CA ILE A 153 -2.74 -45.40 9.45
C ILE A 153 -1.57 -46.36 9.20
N PHE A 154 -1.91 -47.55 8.68
CA PHE A 154 -1.05 -48.49 7.94
C PHE A 154 -0.21 -49.54 8.70
N PRO A 155 0.09 -50.70 8.04
CA PRO A 155 0.26 -50.88 6.59
C PRO A 155 -0.98 -51.44 5.84
N ILE A 156 -1.63 -50.69 4.94
CA ILE A 156 -2.27 -51.28 3.75
C ILE A 156 -1.11 -51.77 2.88
N GLU A 157 -0.77 -53.03 3.04
CA GLU A 157 -0.24 -53.77 1.92
C GLU A 157 -1.35 -53.82 0.88
N VAL A 158 -1.30 -52.91 -0.11
CA VAL A 158 -2.09 -53.08 -1.31
C VAL A 158 -1.39 -54.20 -2.07
N ASP A 159 -1.83 -55.44 -1.84
CA ASP A 159 -1.35 -56.57 -2.62
C ASP A 159 -1.92 -56.44 -4.05
N LEU A 160 -1.25 -55.62 -4.85
CA LEU A 160 -1.53 -55.37 -6.27
C LEU A 160 -1.38 -56.64 -7.13
N SER A 161 -0.94 -57.77 -6.54
CA SER A 161 -0.70 -59.01 -7.27
C SER A 161 -1.95 -59.82 -7.60
N ARG A 162 -3.10 -59.58 -6.95
CA ARG A 162 -4.29 -60.45 -7.09
C ARG A 162 -5.46 -59.91 -7.90
N SER A 163 -5.46 -58.64 -8.29
CA SER A 163 -6.62 -58.05 -8.98
C SER A 163 -6.29 -57.12 -10.16
N THR A 164 -5.01 -56.95 -10.50
CA THR A 164 -4.60 -56.04 -11.59
C THR A 164 -4.53 -56.72 -12.97
N PHE A 165 -4.62 -58.05 -13.05
CA PHE A 165 -4.56 -58.79 -14.32
C PHE A 165 -5.51 -60.00 -14.32
N HIS A 166 -6.81 -59.77 -14.43
CA HIS A 166 -7.70 -60.76 -15.06
C HIS A 166 -8.33 -60.10 -16.28
N TYR A 167 -7.83 -60.56 -17.43
CA TYR A 167 -8.31 -60.28 -18.78
C TYR A 167 -9.74 -60.78 -18.98
#